data_AF-A0A915U6Y6-F1
#
_entry.id   AF-A0A915U6Y6-F1
#
_cell.length_a   1.000
_cell.length_b   1.000
_cell.length_c   1.000
_cell.angle_alpha   90.00
_cell.angle_beta   90.00
_cell.angle_gamma   90.00
#
_symmetry.space_group_name_H-M   'P 1'
#
loop_
_entity.id
_entity.type
_entity.pdbx_description
1 polymer ?
#
loop_
_entity_poly.entity_id
_entity_poly.type
_entity_poly.pdbx_seq_one_letter_code
_entity_poly.pdbx_strand_id
1 'polypeptide(L)'
;MDLVDLIQEKRFLGQEFLAWLWYKSEERGGSVEIPGRGDILVVFEKHMLLEYGEGEASEKVICRGLQTELREARAGLLMGKKPEQARIRLASGDNEFSVTLTAATMEFRNVRLPKTVAASDEGDDPESLEGRILERISLLEELTGLIDELYRMFLEIRVSDLWPAELKNIRDWVNQATA
;
A
#
# COMPACT_ATOMS: atom_id res chain seq x y z
N MET A 1 -23.71 16.81 -3.56
CA MET A 1 -22.76 15.77 -3.15
C MET A 1 -21.57 16.49 -2.59
N ASP A 2 -21.35 16.38 -1.29
CA ASP A 2 -20.22 17.01 -0.63
C ASP A 2 -18.97 16.10 -0.71
N LEU A 3 -17.85 16.56 -0.14
CA LEU A 3 -16.60 15.80 -0.14
C LEU A 3 -16.72 14.46 0.62
N VAL A 4 -17.53 14.42 1.68
CA VAL A 4 -17.72 13.22 2.49
C VAL A 4 -18.47 12.16 1.69
N ASP A 5 -19.53 12.56 0.98
CA ASP A 5 -20.27 11.69 0.07
C ASP A 5 -19.35 11.07 -0.99
N LEU A 6 -18.49 11.88 -1.61
CA LEU A 6 -17.53 11.43 -2.62
C LEU A 6 -16.54 10.41 -2.07
N ILE A 7 -15.99 10.66 -0.87
CA ILE A 7 -15.08 9.72 -0.21
C ILE A 7 -15.78 8.39 0.05
N GLN A 8 -17.02 8.41 0.56
CA GLN A 8 -17.77 7.19 0.84
C GLN A 8 -18.09 6.41 -0.44
N GLU A 9 -18.54 7.09 -1.50
CA GLU A 9 -18.88 6.44 -2.77
C GLU A 9 -17.65 5.84 -3.47
N LYS A 10 -16.48 6.47 -3.32
CA LYS A 10 -15.26 6.06 -4.04
C LYS A 10 -14.26 5.28 -3.18
N ARG A 11 -14.51 5.06 -1.88
CA ARG A 11 -13.60 4.32 -0.98
C ARG A 11 -13.22 2.93 -1.50
N PHE A 12 -14.09 2.31 -2.29
CA PHE A 12 -13.85 0.98 -2.87
C PHE A 12 -12.59 0.94 -3.73
N LEU A 13 -12.19 2.06 -4.36
CA LEU A 13 -10.99 2.10 -5.20
C LEU A 13 -9.72 1.86 -4.38
N GLY A 14 -9.63 2.46 -3.19
CA GLY A 14 -8.51 2.20 -2.28
C GLY A 14 -8.52 0.77 -1.75
N GLN A 15 -9.70 0.22 -1.46
CA GLN A 15 -9.85 -1.16 -0.99
C GLN A 15 -9.39 -2.17 -2.06
N GLU A 16 -9.86 -1.98 -3.30
CA GLU A 16 -9.47 -2.80 -4.46
C GLU A 16 -7.98 -2.63 -4.77
N PHE A 17 -7.45 -1.42 -4.70
CA PHE A 17 -6.03 -1.15 -4.89
C PHE A 17 -5.16 -1.89 -3.88
N LEU A 18 -5.47 -1.83 -2.58
CA LEU A 18 -4.70 -2.53 -1.57
C LEU A 18 -4.76 -4.06 -1.75
N ALA A 19 -5.93 -4.60 -2.12
CA ALA A 19 -6.06 -6.03 -2.41
C ALA A 19 -5.25 -6.44 -3.66
N TRP A 20 -5.34 -5.65 -4.73
CA TRP A 20 -4.58 -5.88 -5.97
C TRP A 20 -3.09 -5.76 -5.74
N LEU A 21 -2.62 -4.74 -5.01
CA LEU A 21 -1.20 -4.50 -4.76
C LEU A 21 -0.59 -5.64 -3.92
N TRP A 22 -1.35 -6.18 -2.96
CA TRP A 22 -0.92 -7.34 -2.19
C TRP A 22 -0.80 -8.59 -3.05
N TYR A 23 -1.80 -8.88 -3.89
CA TYR A 23 -1.70 -9.93 -4.90
C TYR A 23 -0.46 -9.74 -5.78
N LYS A 24 -0.29 -8.53 -6.32
CA LYS A 24 0.74 -8.21 -7.29
C LYS A 24 2.15 -8.35 -6.70
N SER A 25 2.32 -7.99 -5.44
CA SER A 25 3.61 -8.15 -4.77
C SER A 25 3.94 -9.62 -4.52
N GLU A 26 2.98 -10.46 -4.14
CA GLU A 26 3.23 -11.89 -3.91
C GLU A 26 3.49 -12.68 -5.19
N GLU A 27 2.95 -12.24 -6.35
CA GLU A 27 3.15 -12.87 -7.66
C GLU A 27 4.63 -13.09 -8.01
N ARG A 28 5.51 -12.16 -7.60
CA ARG A 28 6.96 -12.22 -7.82
C ARG A 28 7.76 -12.14 -6.53
N GLY A 29 7.23 -12.68 -5.42
CA GLY A 29 7.98 -12.83 -4.17
C GLY A 29 8.37 -11.51 -3.49
N GLY A 30 7.53 -10.48 -3.63
CA GLY A 30 7.72 -9.13 -3.08
C GLY A 30 8.23 -8.11 -4.10
N SER A 31 8.56 -8.52 -5.33
CA SER A 31 9.02 -7.61 -6.37
C SER A 31 7.85 -7.15 -7.27
N VAL A 32 7.79 -5.86 -7.60
CA VAL A 32 6.83 -5.31 -8.57
C VAL A 32 7.60 -4.48 -9.59
N GLU A 33 7.45 -4.80 -10.88
CA GLU A 33 8.01 -3.99 -11.98
C GLU A 33 7.12 -2.78 -12.21
N ILE A 34 7.69 -1.58 -12.08
CA ILE A 34 7.06 -0.34 -12.50
C ILE A 34 7.57 0.03 -13.89
N PRO A 35 6.70 0.19 -14.91
CA PRO A 35 7.11 0.59 -16.25
C PRO A 35 7.95 1.87 -16.25
N GLY A 36 9.12 1.82 -16.89
CA GLY A 36 10.04 2.96 -16.98
C GLY A 36 10.93 3.20 -15.75
N ARG A 37 10.65 2.56 -14.61
CA ARG A 37 11.48 2.62 -13.39
C ARG A 37 12.26 1.32 -13.16
N GLY A 38 11.61 0.17 -13.34
CA GLY A 38 12.15 -1.15 -13.03
C GLY A 38 11.53 -1.78 -11.79
N ASP A 39 12.17 -2.84 -11.28
CA ASP A 39 11.68 -3.59 -10.14
C ASP A 39 11.88 -2.83 -8.82
N ILE A 40 10.81 -2.73 -8.03
CA ILE A 40 10.85 -2.28 -6.64
C ILE A 40 10.41 -3.40 -5.71
N LEU A 41 10.81 -3.33 -4.44
CA LEU A 41 10.28 -4.18 -3.39
C LEU A 41 8.97 -3.58 -2.88
N VAL A 42 7.92 -4.40 -2.76
CA VAL A 42 6.64 -4.08 -2.13
C VAL A 42 6.31 -5.22 -1.17
N VAL A 43 6.34 -4.95 0.14
CA VAL A 43 6.07 -5.98 1.16
C VAL A 43 4.97 -5.48 2.08
N PHE A 44 3.87 -6.24 2.14
CA PHE A 44 2.83 -6.02 3.14
C PHE A 44 3.34 -6.52 4.50
N GLU A 45 3.41 -5.62 5.46
CA GLU A 45 3.79 -5.94 6.82
C GLU A 45 2.60 -6.52 7.58
N LYS A 46 2.87 -7.10 8.76
CA LYS A 46 1.88 -7.81 9.59
C LYS A 46 1.00 -6.85 10.38
N HIS A 47 0.49 -5.82 9.71
CA HIS A 47 -0.42 -4.82 10.25
C HIS A 47 -1.43 -4.46 9.16
N MET A 48 -2.55 -5.17 9.16
CA MET A 48 -3.64 -5.04 8.20
C MET A 48 -4.95 -4.82 8.95
N LEU A 49 -5.78 -3.92 8.44
CA LEU A 49 -7.15 -3.72 8.87
C LEU A 49 -8.07 -4.15 7.72
N LEU A 50 -8.99 -5.06 8.01
CA LEU A 50 -10.03 -5.52 7.09
C LEU A 50 -11.40 -5.15 7.64
N GLU A 51 -12.33 -4.78 6.76
CA GLU A 51 -13.72 -4.46 7.09
C GLU A 51 -14.70 -5.35 6.31
N TYR A 52 -15.78 -5.77 6.96
CA TYR A 52 -16.92 -6.43 6.34
C TYR A 52 -18.18 -5.60 6.60
N GLY A 53 -19.06 -5.47 5.60
CA GLY A 53 -20.30 -4.69 5.72
C GLY A 53 -20.11 -3.19 5.49
N GLU A 54 -21.19 -2.42 5.66
CA GLU A 54 -21.21 -0.96 5.50
C GLU A 54 -21.96 -0.32 6.67
N GLY A 55 -21.57 0.91 7.04
CA GLY A 55 -22.25 1.68 8.09
C GLY A 55 -22.17 1.05 9.49
N GLU A 56 -23.27 1.10 10.23
CA GLU A 56 -23.36 0.61 11.62
C GLU A 56 -23.22 -0.92 11.74
N ALA A 57 -23.39 -1.66 10.65
CA ALA A 57 -23.23 -3.11 10.60
C ALA A 57 -21.79 -3.53 10.20
N SER A 58 -20.83 -2.59 10.18
CA SER A 58 -19.46 -2.89 9.79
C SER A 58 -18.70 -3.65 10.89
N GLU A 59 -18.11 -4.79 10.52
CA GLU A 59 -17.21 -5.57 11.37
C GLU A 59 -15.77 -5.35 10.95
N LYS A 60 -14.91 -4.95 11.90
CA LYS A 60 -13.48 -4.69 11.65
C LYS A 60 -12.62 -5.79 12.25
N VAL A 61 -11.69 -6.30 11.46
CA VAL A 61 -10.66 -7.25 11.90
C VAL A 61 -9.29 -6.60 11.73
N ILE A 62 -8.55 -6.56 12.82
CA ILE A 62 -7.17 -6.08 12.85
C ILE A 62 -6.26 -7.30 12.96
N CYS A 63 -5.39 -7.48 11.97
CA CYS A 63 -4.31 -8.45 12.00
C CYS A 63 -3.02 -7.74 12.44
N ARG A 64 -2.52 -8.01 13.67
CA ARG A 64 -1.19 -7.63 14.17
C ARG A 64 -0.43 -8.79 14.86
N GLY A 65 0.73 -9.23 14.36
CA GLY A 65 1.53 -10.24 15.07
C GLY A 65 2.50 -11.09 14.25
N LEU A 66 2.76 -12.34 14.63
CA LEU A 66 3.75 -13.27 14.02
C LEU A 66 3.27 -13.88 12.67
N GLN A 67 4.08 -14.72 12.01
CA GLN A 67 3.94 -15.15 10.59
C GLN A 67 2.57 -15.69 10.13
N THR A 68 1.67 -16.07 11.04
CA THR A 68 0.35 -16.67 10.76
C THR A 68 -0.72 -15.68 10.26
N GLU A 69 -0.51 -14.37 10.35
CA GLU A 69 -1.61 -13.41 10.21
C GLU A 69 -1.88 -12.89 8.80
N LEU A 70 -0.92 -12.97 7.89
CA LEU A 70 -1.23 -12.75 6.46
C LEU A 70 -2.16 -13.86 5.93
N ARG A 71 -2.12 -15.06 6.52
CA ARG A 71 -3.11 -16.12 6.23
C ARG A 71 -4.49 -15.76 6.77
N GLU A 72 -4.59 -15.21 7.98
CA GLU A 72 -5.87 -14.73 8.53
C GLU A 72 -6.43 -13.56 7.74
N ALA A 73 -5.58 -12.61 7.34
CA ALA A 73 -5.99 -11.50 6.49
C ALA A 73 -6.49 -12.01 5.12
N ARG A 74 -5.82 -13.01 4.53
CA ARG A 74 -6.24 -13.62 3.26
C ARG A 74 -7.50 -14.47 3.41
N ALA A 75 -7.69 -15.14 4.54
CA ALA A 75 -8.97 -15.77 4.89
C ALA A 75 -10.10 -14.73 5.05
N GLY A 76 -9.78 -13.53 5.57
CA GLY A 76 -10.70 -12.40 5.56
C GLY A 76 -11.13 -12.01 4.14
N LEU A 77 -10.19 -11.94 3.19
CA LEU A 77 -10.53 -11.70 1.79
C LEU A 77 -11.47 -12.77 1.21
N LEU A 78 -11.26 -14.06 1.55
CA LEU A 78 -12.17 -15.15 1.15
C LEU A 78 -13.60 -14.94 1.67
N MET A 79 -13.73 -14.41 2.89
CA MET A 79 -15.02 -14.10 3.51
C MET A 79 -15.64 -12.79 3.00
N GLY A 80 -15.04 -12.14 1.99
CA GLY A 80 -15.52 -10.89 1.43
C GLY A 80 -15.14 -9.64 2.23
N LYS A 81 -14.24 -9.76 3.21
CA LYS A 81 -13.68 -8.59 3.91
C LYS A 81 -12.76 -7.83 2.97
N LYS A 82 -12.74 -6.50 3.08
CA LYS A 82 -11.95 -5.62 2.21
C LYS A 82 -10.84 -4.92 3.00
N PRO A 83 -9.63 -4.73 2.44
CA PRO A 83 -8.57 -3.98 3.11
C PRO A 83 -8.94 -2.52 3.30
N GLU A 84 -8.94 -2.07 4.55
CA GLU A 84 -9.13 -0.65 4.92
C GLU A 84 -7.82 0.04 5.23
N GLN A 85 -6.86 -0.69 5.80
CA GLN A 85 -5.51 -0.18 6.02
C GLN A 85 -4.47 -1.28 5.83
N ALA A 86 -3.33 -0.89 5.26
CA ALA A 86 -2.19 -1.77 5.08
C ALA A 86 -0.91 -1.02 5.44
N ARG A 87 -0.06 -1.65 6.26
CA ARG A 87 1.32 -1.21 6.42
C ARG A 87 2.18 -1.87 5.35
N ILE A 88 2.85 -1.06 4.55
CA ILE A 88 3.61 -1.48 3.38
C ILE A 88 5.05 -0.97 3.53
N ARG A 89 6.00 -1.85 3.26
CA ARG A 89 7.40 -1.49 3.07
C ARG A 89 7.69 -1.45 1.57
N LEU A 90 8.33 -0.38 1.14
CA LEU A 90 8.75 -0.18 -0.24
C LEU A 90 10.27 -0.05 -0.28
N ALA A 91 10.94 -0.64 -1.26
CA ALA A 91 12.34 -0.35 -1.50
C ALA A 91 12.61 -0.12 -2.99
N SER A 92 13.28 0.98 -3.31
CA SER A 92 13.62 1.42 -4.67
C SER A 92 15.07 1.91 -4.65
N GLY A 93 15.96 1.24 -5.40
CA GLY A 93 17.40 1.48 -5.29
C GLY A 93 17.89 1.25 -3.86
N ASP A 94 18.56 2.26 -3.29
CA ASP A 94 19.08 2.24 -1.92
C ASP A 94 18.07 2.76 -0.87
N ASN A 95 16.92 3.25 -1.31
CA ASN A 95 15.92 3.85 -0.42
C ASN A 95 14.88 2.82 0.02
N GLU A 96 14.73 2.66 1.34
CA GLU A 96 13.67 1.87 1.97
C GLU A 96 12.69 2.75 2.74
N PHE A 97 11.41 2.62 2.43
CA PHE A 97 10.30 3.33 3.04
C PHE A 97 9.37 2.37 3.78
N SER A 98 8.70 2.87 4.82
CA SER A 98 7.56 2.18 5.45
C SER A 98 6.41 3.16 5.60
N VAL A 99 5.21 2.78 5.18
CA VAL A 99 4.01 3.62 5.22
C VAL A 99 2.80 2.77 5.59
N THR A 100 1.85 3.32 6.34
CA THR A 100 0.51 2.78 6.50
C THR A 100 -0.44 3.54 5.59
N LEU A 101 -0.95 2.90 4.54
CA LEU A 101 -1.98 3.48 3.68
C LEU A 101 -3.37 3.18 4.21
N THR A 102 -4.27 4.15 4.08
CA THR A 102 -5.71 3.99 4.36
C THR A 102 -6.49 4.02 3.06
N ALA A 103 -7.26 2.96 2.80
CA ALA A 103 -8.00 2.78 1.56
C ALA A 103 -8.95 3.95 1.25
N ALA A 104 -9.84 4.31 2.19
CA ALA A 104 -10.89 5.27 1.92
C ALA A 104 -10.41 6.66 1.50
N THR A 105 -9.30 7.13 2.08
CA THR A 105 -8.77 8.49 1.89
C THR A 105 -7.44 8.54 1.15
N MET A 106 -6.84 7.39 0.83
CA MET A 106 -5.46 7.27 0.35
C MET A 106 -4.45 8.01 1.26
N GLU A 107 -4.75 8.07 2.56
CA GLU A 107 -3.95 8.79 3.54
C GLU A 107 -2.68 8.00 3.92
N PHE A 108 -1.55 8.71 3.93
CA PHE A 108 -0.25 8.21 4.34
C PHE A 108 -0.09 8.41 5.85
N ARG A 109 -0.05 7.31 6.60
CA ARG A 109 0.18 7.31 8.06
C ARG A 109 1.49 6.60 8.39
N ASN A 110 2.04 6.90 9.56
CA ASN A 110 3.23 6.23 10.10
C ASN A 110 4.42 6.18 9.13
N VAL A 111 4.58 7.21 8.29
CA VAL A 111 5.64 7.26 7.28
C VAL A 111 7.01 7.23 7.96
N ARG A 112 7.85 6.30 7.53
CA ARG A 112 9.27 6.23 7.86
C ARG A 112 10.05 6.36 6.56
N LEU A 113 10.86 7.41 6.50
CA LEU A 113 11.77 7.68 5.40
C LEU A 113 13.09 6.90 5.59
N PRO A 114 13.86 6.69 4.51
CA PRO A 114 15.21 6.15 4.58
C PRO A 114 16.07 6.92 5.58
N LYS A 115 17.03 6.24 6.20
CA LYS A 115 18.07 6.90 7.00
C LYS A 115 19.11 7.47 6.05
N THR A 116 19.29 8.79 6.05
CA THR A 116 20.27 9.46 5.21
C THR A 116 21.49 9.90 6.01
N VAL A 117 22.61 10.07 5.34
CA VAL A 117 23.88 10.51 5.95
C VAL A 117 23.79 11.96 6.46
N ALA A 118 23.04 12.82 5.76
CA ALA A 118 22.79 14.20 6.18
C ALA A 118 21.99 14.28 7.49
N ALA A 119 21.19 13.27 7.81
CA ALA A 119 20.48 13.19 9.09
C ALA A 119 21.38 12.83 10.28
N SER A 120 22.62 12.37 10.07
CA SER A 120 23.52 11.90 11.12
C SER A 120 24.76 12.77 11.40
N ASP A 121 25.28 13.53 10.42
CA ASP A 121 26.63 14.12 10.53
C ASP A 121 26.76 15.62 10.22
N GLU A 122 25.65 16.35 10.01
CA GLU A 122 25.71 17.79 9.73
C GLU A 122 25.42 18.63 10.99
N GLY A 123 26.18 19.71 11.19
CA GLY A 123 26.06 20.60 12.34
C GLY A 123 24.69 21.29 12.47
N ASP A 124 24.55 22.08 13.53
CA ASP A 124 23.32 22.85 13.82
C ASP A 124 23.26 24.21 13.10
N ASP A 125 24.04 24.41 12.02
CA ASP A 125 24.01 25.64 11.25
C ASP A 125 22.79 25.72 10.30
N PRO A 126 22.36 26.93 9.88
CA PRO A 126 21.18 27.10 9.04
C PRO A 126 21.24 26.42 7.67
N GLU A 127 22.43 26.32 7.05
CA GLU A 127 22.58 25.70 5.71
C GLU A 127 22.41 24.18 5.82
N SER A 128 23.02 23.57 6.84
CA SER A 128 22.82 22.16 7.19
C SER A 128 21.34 21.84 7.47
N LEU A 129 20.63 22.72 8.17
CA LEU A 129 19.19 22.55 8.39
C LEU A 129 18.38 22.58 7.09
N GLU A 130 18.68 23.53 6.19
CA GLU A 130 18.00 23.65 4.90
C GLU A 130 18.22 22.38 4.04
N GLY A 131 19.46 21.88 3.97
CA GLY A 131 19.79 20.64 3.27
C GLY A 131 18.97 19.45 3.77
N ARG A 132 18.89 19.25 5.08
CA ARG A 132 18.07 18.17 5.70
C ARG A 132 16.58 18.31 5.39
N ILE A 133 16.04 19.52 5.31
CA ILE A 133 14.64 19.75 4.96
C ILE A 133 14.38 19.38 3.49
N LEU A 134 15.23 19.86 2.59
CA LEU A 134 15.11 19.59 1.15
C LEU A 134 15.22 18.09 0.85
N GLU A 135 16.15 17.39 1.50
CA GLU A 135 16.28 15.94 1.37
C GLU A 135 15.02 15.22 1.84
N ARG A 136 14.45 15.61 3.00
CA ARG A 136 13.19 15.02 3.48
C ARG A 136 12.02 15.25 2.52
N ILE A 137 11.94 16.43 1.91
CA ILE A 137 10.93 16.73 0.89
C ILE A 137 11.11 15.79 -0.30
N SER A 138 12.34 15.67 -0.82
CA SER A 138 12.65 14.77 -1.95
C SER A 138 12.28 13.31 -1.66
N LEU A 139 12.57 12.81 -0.46
CA LEU A 139 12.19 11.45 -0.06
C LEU A 139 10.67 11.25 0.07
N LEU A 140 9.93 12.28 0.52
CA LEU A 140 8.47 12.23 0.56
C LEU A 140 7.87 12.26 -0.86
N GLU A 141 8.45 13.05 -1.76
CA GLU A 141 8.07 13.08 -3.17
C GLU A 141 8.33 11.74 -3.84
N GLU A 142 9.47 11.10 -3.57
CA GLU A 142 9.77 9.75 -4.08
C GLU A 142 8.76 8.72 -3.58
N LEU A 143 8.48 8.68 -2.27
CA LEU A 143 7.49 7.76 -1.70
C LEU A 143 6.10 7.98 -2.30
N THR A 144 5.67 9.24 -2.44
CA THR A 144 4.38 9.59 -3.03
C THR A 144 4.33 9.15 -4.50
N GLY A 145 5.40 9.43 -5.26
CA GLY A 145 5.54 9.02 -6.65
C GLY A 145 5.47 7.50 -6.85
N LEU A 146 6.12 6.72 -5.98
CA LEU A 146 6.04 5.25 -6.01
C LEU A 146 4.60 4.75 -5.84
N ILE A 147 3.87 5.29 -4.86
CA ILE A 147 2.46 4.92 -4.64
C ILE A 147 1.59 5.36 -5.82
N ASP A 148 1.80 6.56 -6.36
CA ASP A 148 1.04 7.06 -7.52
C ASP A 148 1.29 6.22 -8.78
N GLU A 149 2.51 5.77 -9.01
CA GLU A 149 2.86 4.87 -10.11
C GLU A 149 2.19 3.51 -9.95
N LEU A 150 2.25 2.91 -8.76
CA LEU A 150 1.56 1.65 -8.45
C LEU A 150 0.04 1.79 -8.60
N TYR A 151 -0.53 2.91 -8.15
CA TYR A 151 -1.95 3.18 -8.26
C TYR A 151 -2.37 3.42 -9.71
N ARG A 152 -1.54 4.11 -10.51
CA ARG A 152 -1.76 4.25 -11.96
C ARG A 152 -1.78 2.90 -12.65
N MET A 153 -0.82 2.02 -12.38
CA MET A 153 -0.80 0.65 -12.93
C MET A 153 -2.08 -0.12 -12.60
N PHE A 154 -2.53 -0.04 -11.34
CA PHE A 154 -3.80 -0.63 -10.92
C PHE A 154 -4.96 -0.07 -11.73
N LEU A 155 -5.08 1.26 -11.82
CA LEU A 155 -6.19 1.92 -12.52
C LEU A 155 -6.21 1.55 -14.01
N GLU A 156 -5.05 1.53 -14.67
CA GLU A 156 -4.93 1.12 -16.07
C GLU A 156 -5.48 -0.29 -16.31
N ILE A 157 -5.13 -1.25 -15.45
CA ILE A 157 -5.67 -2.61 -15.54
C ILE A 157 -7.16 -2.62 -15.18
N ARG A 158 -7.56 -1.93 -14.11
CA ARG A 158 -8.91 -1.92 -13.54
C ARG A 158 -9.98 -1.38 -14.46
N VAL A 159 -9.64 -0.43 -15.33
CA VAL A 159 -10.56 0.17 -16.32
C VAL A 159 -10.44 -0.47 -17.69
N SER A 160 -9.48 -1.38 -17.89
CA SER A 160 -9.28 -2.08 -19.16
C SER A 160 -10.12 -3.36 -19.28
N ASP A 161 -10.19 -3.89 -20.49
CA ASP A 161 -10.79 -5.19 -20.79
C ASP A 161 -10.01 -6.38 -20.20
N LEU A 162 -8.81 -6.14 -19.63
CA LEU A 162 -8.01 -7.18 -18.96
C LEU A 162 -8.47 -7.44 -17.52
N TRP A 163 -9.27 -6.54 -16.93
CA TRP A 163 -9.72 -6.66 -15.54
C TRP A 163 -10.37 -8.01 -15.19
N PRO A 164 -11.24 -8.62 -16.02
CA PRO A 164 -11.82 -9.93 -15.68
C PRO A 164 -10.79 -11.04 -15.52
N ALA A 165 -9.71 -11.01 -16.32
CA ALA A 165 -8.61 -11.97 -16.22
C ALA A 165 -7.77 -11.70 -14.97
N GLU A 166 -7.42 -10.44 -14.71
CA GLU A 166 -6.68 -10.04 -13.50
C GLU A 166 -7.46 -10.42 -12.24
N LEU A 167 -8.77 -10.13 -12.20
CA LEU A 167 -9.65 -10.47 -11.08
C LEU A 167 -9.74 -11.98 -10.86
N LYS A 168 -9.70 -12.79 -11.93
CA LYS A 168 -9.62 -14.24 -11.79
C LYS A 168 -8.31 -14.64 -11.10
N ASN A 169 -7.18 -14.05 -11.48
CA ASN A 169 -5.89 -14.35 -10.85
C ASN A 169 -5.86 -13.93 -9.37
N ILE A 170 -6.43 -12.77 -9.03
CA ILE A 170 -6.58 -12.33 -7.64
C ILE A 170 -7.41 -13.36 -6.85
N ARG A 171 -8.54 -13.83 -7.40
CA ARG A 171 -9.39 -14.83 -6.73
C ARG A 171 -8.66 -16.16 -6.57
N ASP A 172 -7.96 -16.62 -7.60
CA ASP A 172 -7.19 -17.86 -7.55
C ASP A 172 -6.08 -17.75 -6.49
N TRP A 173 -5.38 -16.62 -6.43
CA TRP A 173 -4.43 -16.30 -5.37
C TRP A 173 -5.10 -16.35 -3.99
N VAL A 174 -6.21 -15.64 -3.77
CA VAL A 174 -6.91 -15.67 -2.47
C VAL A 174 -7.26 -17.12 -2.04
N ASN A 175 -7.69 -17.98 -2.97
CA ASN A 175 -8.04 -19.38 -2.69
C ASN A 175 -6.85 -20.31 -2.38
N GLN A 176 -5.67 -20.05 -2.93
CA GLN A 176 -4.46 -20.88 -2.72
C GLN A 176 -3.96 -20.85 -1.26
N ALA A 177 -4.33 -19.85 -0.46
CA ALA A 177 -3.88 -19.71 0.93
C ALA A 177 -4.48 -20.72 1.91
N THR A 178 -5.52 -21.42 1.47
CA THR A 178 -6.32 -22.36 2.26
C THR A 178 -5.92 -23.83 2.05
N ALA A 179 -4.98 -24.09 1.13
CA ALA A 179 -4.41 -25.42 0.86
C ALA A 179 -3.07 -25.60 1.58
#